data_AF-A0A9N9NNA7-F1
#
_entry.id   AF-A0A9N9NNA7-F1
#
_cell.length_a   1.000
_cell.length_b   1.000
_cell.length_c   1.000
_cell.angle_alpha   90.00
_cell.angle_beta   90.00
_cell.angle_gamma   90.00
#
_symmetry.space_group_name_H-M   'P 1'
#
loop_
_entity.id
_entity.type
_entity.pdbx_description
1 polymer ?
#
loop_
_entity_poly.entity_id
_entity_poly.type
_entity_poly.pdbx_seq_one_letter_code
_entity_poly.pdbx_strand_id
1 'polypeptide(L)'
;MTTARKTRKPKTNNFTSILDQFLNKYNLSAGSNPLQLRTHADELGTMLPDWKARKDVKEALHRRLFKDNQIEALVPNNKKKRLTIKERAQYCAKTGDVWDIYLHALDLAEIKNDADKEIVASSSRLSQFRKELAEAGVDPEQINIYAKLPNITQASNKIQKRKLEQGLISRPKTPKHFFLEEGLRRLQNIRTTETPTLQDLADVIMMLSMRPAEATTLRIIYYEPDESNPSEWYNPDYSWYCNGYIKNKGEAKNNSEPRPFLSMEKNPERARELLTWIQNAIAIGKLRDPVYSINGKHSTGVFSKFLKPYGITAKRLRKIGGKHASRVHGGQNSTSQHLAFLSRIAMRHKMDRHDSGMYYAEGDTSDSDLDSNLEPEPKTQTFTPKPINENTSEIEDIYDLYG
;
A
#
# COMPACT_ATOMS: atom_id res chain seq x y z
N MET A 1 42.92 45.17 -17.38
CA MET A 1 41.85 44.61 -16.52
C MET A 1 42.03 43.10 -16.46
N THR A 2 42.31 42.60 -15.26
CA THR A 2 42.80 41.26 -14.96
C THR A 2 41.63 40.26 -14.93
N THR A 3 41.67 39.25 -15.79
CA THR A 3 40.68 38.17 -15.82
C THR A 3 40.91 37.22 -14.65
N ALA A 4 40.05 37.29 -13.63
CA ALA A 4 40.06 36.38 -12.49
C ALA A 4 39.67 34.96 -12.94
N ARG A 5 40.69 34.11 -13.11
CA ARG A 5 40.54 32.67 -13.32
C ARG A 5 39.96 32.06 -12.04
N LYS A 6 38.65 31.74 -12.02
CA LYS A 6 38.04 30.96 -10.94
C LYS A 6 38.69 29.56 -10.93
N THR A 7 39.70 29.38 -10.09
CA THR A 7 40.24 28.06 -9.75
C THR A 7 39.15 27.26 -9.03
N ARG A 8 38.51 26.33 -9.73
CA ARG A 8 37.85 25.19 -9.09
C ARG A 8 38.93 24.42 -8.33
N LYS A 9 38.91 24.47 -7.00
CA LYS A 9 39.61 23.46 -6.19
C LYS A 9 38.94 22.10 -6.48
N PRO A 10 39.68 21.07 -6.90
CA PRO A 10 39.12 19.73 -6.98
C PRO A 10 38.72 19.32 -5.55
N LYS A 11 37.46 18.91 -5.35
CA LYS A 11 37.11 18.09 -4.19
C LYS A 11 37.83 16.77 -4.38
N THR A 12 39.03 16.64 -3.83
CA THR A 12 39.63 15.34 -3.56
C THR A 12 38.67 14.62 -2.63
N ASN A 13 38.07 13.52 -3.09
CA ASN A 13 37.32 12.62 -2.21
C ASN A 13 38.24 12.23 -1.06
N ASN A 14 37.97 12.75 0.13
CA ASN A 14 38.83 12.65 1.31
C ASN A 14 39.27 11.19 1.56
N PHE A 15 38.37 10.24 1.29
CA PHE A 15 38.60 8.80 1.48
C PHE A 15 39.58 8.16 0.50
N THR A 16 39.72 8.68 -0.72
CA THR A 16 40.75 8.18 -1.66
C THR A 16 42.15 8.59 -1.20
N SER A 17 42.29 9.82 -0.68
CA SER A 17 43.55 10.27 -0.06
C SER A 17 43.86 9.50 1.22
N ILE A 18 42.85 9.22 2.05
CA ILE A 18 43.00 8.36 3.24
C ILE A 18 43.46 6.95 2.82
N LEU A 19 42.85 6.37 1.79
CA LEU A 19 43.26 5.08 1.25
C LEU A 19 44.71 5.11 0.77
N ASP A 20 45.13 6.13 0.01
CA ASP A 20 46.50 6.23 -0.50
C ASP A 20 47.53 6.37 0.64
N GLN A 21 47.24 7.21 1.64
CA GLN A 21 48.08 7.30 2.85
C GLN A 21 48.15 5.97 3.60
N PHE A 22 47.02 5.26 3.69
CA PHE A 22 46.94 3.98 4.37
C PHE A 22 47.73 2.88 3.66
N LEU A 23 47.59 2.78 2.33
CA LEU A 23 48.33 1.81 1.51
C LEU A 23 49.84 2.08 1.60
N ASN A 24 50.26 3.35 1.55
CA ASN A 24 51.66 3.73 1.69
C ASN A 24 52.21 3.44 3.11
N LYS A 25 51.44 3.74 4.16
CA LYS A 25 51.83 3.49 5.55
C LYS A 25 52.18 2.02 5.80
N TYR A 26 51.44 1.11 5.16
CA TYR A 26 51.59 -0.34 5.35
C TYR A 26 52.25 -1.07 4.18
N ASN A 27 52.78 -0.35 3.18
CA ASN A 27 53.35 -0.91 1.96
C ASN A 27 52.43 -1.95 1.28
N LEU A 28 51.13 -1.66 1.23
CA LEU A 28 50.11 -2.54 0.66
C LEU A 28 49.90 -2.24 -0.82
N SER A 29 49.77 -3.28 -1.64
CA SER A 29 49.55 -3.16 -3.08
C SER A 29 48.68 -4.31 -3.61
N ALA A 30 48.37 -4.29 -4.91
CA ALA A 30 47.67 -5.39 -5.56
C ALA A 30 48.44 -6.74 -5.49
N GLY A 31 49.74 -6.71 -5.18
CA GLY A 31 50.55 -7.91 -4.91
C GLY A 31 50.44 -8.46 -3.48
N SER A 32 49.86 -7.71 -2.52
CA SER A 32 49.74 -8.14 -1.13
C SER A 32 48.75 -9.31 -0.98
N ASN A 33 49.08 -10.30 -0.16
CA ASN A 33 48.17 -11.43 0.04
C ASN A 33 46.96 -11.04 0.94
N PRO A 34 45.81 -11.72 0.83
CA PRO A 34 44.63 -11.41 1.63
C PRO A 34 44.86 -11.44 3.15
N LEU A 35 45.76 -12.28 3.65
CA LEU A 35 46.05 -12.38 5.08
C LEU A 35 46.77 -11.12 5.59
N GLN A 36 47.74 -10.60 4.84
CA GLN A 36 48.42 -9.33 5.11
C GLN A 36 47.43 -8.16 5.11
N LEU A 37 46.52 -8.14 4.12
CA LEU A 37 45.50 -7.11 4.02
C LEU A 37 44.51 -7.16 5.20
N ARG A 38 44.14 -8.36 5.64
CA ARG A 38 43.22 -8.58 6.76
C ARG A 38 43.74 -8.00 8.07
N THR A 39 45.05 -8.07 8.32
CA THR A 39 45.69 -7.56 9.54
C THR A 39 45.43 -6.07 9.77
N HIS A 40 45.22 -5.31 8.69
CA HIS A 40 45.03 -3.85 8.75
C HIS A 40 43.55 -3.44 8.54
N ALA A 41 42.64 -4.40 8.39
CA ALA A 41 41.25 -4.14 8.04
C ALA A 41 40.46 -3.39 9.12
N ASP A 42 40.72 -3.68 10.40
CA ASP A 42 40.03 -3.02 11.50
C ASP A 42 40.44 -1.54 11.62
N GLU A 43 41.73 -1.23 11.45
CA GLU A 43 42.24 0.14 11.50
C GLU A 43 41.68 0.97 10.34
N LEU A 44 41.76 0.47 9.10
CA LEU A 44 41.11 1.14 7.97
C LEU A 44 39.59 1.26 8.22
N GLY A 45 38.99 0.24 8.81
CA GLY A 45 37.59 0.23 9.20
C GLY A 45 37.18 1.33 10.17
N THR A 46 38.07 1.78 11.07
CA THR A 46 37.83 2.93 11.97
C THR A 46 37.93 4.28 11.26
N MET A 47 38.74 4.35 10.19
CA MET A 47 38.90 5.55 9.36
C MET A 47 37.76 5.71 8.33
N LEU A 48 36.93 4.68 8.15
CA LEU A 48 35.78 4.66 7.23
C LEU A 48 34.48 4.67 8.03
N PRO A 49 33.93 5.87 8.35
CA PRO A 49 32.86 6.04 9.34
C PRO A 49 31.51 5.48 8.89
N ASP A 50 31.28 5.37 7.59
CA ASP A 50 30.02 4.91 7.02
C ASP A 50 30.20 3.95 5.84
N TRP A 51 29.07 3.41 5.37
CA TRP A 51 29.03 2.43 4.28
C TRP A 51 29.44 3.02 2.92
N LYS A 52 29.30 4.34 2.73
CA LYS A 52 29.64 5.05 1.49
C LYS A 52 31.15 5.25 1.39
N ALA A 53 31.81 5.64 2.47
CA ALA A 53 33.27 5.65 2.58
C ALA A 53 33.86 4.27 2.24
N ARG A 54 33.22 3.20 2.72
CA ARG A 54 33.61 1.82 2.38
C ARG A 54 33.35 1.49 0.91
N LYS A 55 32.23 1.92 0.32
CA LYS A 55 31.91 1.72 -1.10
C LYS A 55 32.91 2.46 -2.00
N ASP A 56 33.18 3.73 -1.72
CA ASP A 56 34.11 4.56 -2.48
C ASP A 56 35.53 3.98 -2.42
N VAL A 57 35.97 3.51 -1.24
CA VAL A 57 37.25 2.83 -1.08
C VAL A 57 37.29 1.51 -1.85
N LYS A 58 36.20 0.72 -1.84
CA LYS A 58 36.13 -0.53 -2.63
C LYS A 58 36.24 -0.25 -4.12
N GLU A 59 35.52 0.73 -4.63
CA GLU A 59 35.60 1.15 -6.03
C GLU A 59 37.01 1.66 -6.38
N ALA A 60 37.61 2.42 -5.47
CA ALA A 60 38.98 2.91 -5.61
C ALA A 60 40.02 1.76 -5.60
N LEU A 61 39.79 0.69 -4.84
CA LEU A 61 40.62 -0.52 -4.84
C LEU A 61 40.46 -1.33 -6.13
N HIS A 62 39.24 -1.46 -6.66
CA HIS A 62 39.01 -2.07 -7.98
C HIS A 62 39.76 -1.32 -9.09
N ARG A 63 39.75 0.02 -9.07
CA ARG A 63 40.53 0.84 -10.01
C ARG A 63 42.04 0.66 -9.87
N ARG A 64 42.52 0.23 -8.70
CA ARG A 64 43.93 -0.11 -8.42
C ARG A 64 44.25 -1.59 -8.61
N LEU A 65 43.38 -2.35 -9.28
CA LEU A 65 43.58 -3.76 -9.66
C LEU A 65 43.69 -4.74 -8.49
N PHE A 66 43.12 -4.42 -7.33
CA PHE A 66 42.93 -5.40 -6.27
C PHE A 66 41.83 -6.40 -6.66
N LYS A 67 42.03 -7.68 -6.34
CA LYS A 67 41.05 -8.76 -6.55
C LYS A 67 39.95 -8.73 -5.48
N ASP A 68 38.78 -9.27 -5.79
CA ASP A 68 37.61 -9.27 -4.89
C ASP A 68 37.91 -9.84 -3.50
N ASN A 69 38.67 -10.93 -3.43
CA ASN A 69 39.09 -11.54 -2.15
C ASN A 69 40.07 -10.66 -1.35
N GLN A 70 40.91 -9.87 -2.01
CA GLN A 70 41.80 -8.89 -1.38
C GLN A 70 41.01 -7.68 -0.86
N ILE A 71 40.04 -7.21 -1.66
CA ILE A 71 39.15 -6.10 -1.29
C ILE A 71 38.27 -6.50 -0.10
N GLU A 72 37.74 -7.72 -0.08
CA GLU A 72 36.95 -8.23 1.04
C GLU A 72 37.80 -8.48 2.29
N ALA A 73 39.07 -8.85 2.13
CA ALA A 73 39.99 -8.98 3.24
C ALA A 73 40.32 -7.63 3.89
N LEU A 74 40.60 -6.58 3.10
CA LEU A 74 40.99 -5.25 3.56
C LEU A 74 39.80 -4.38 4.01
N VAL A 75 38.69 -4.45 3.28
CA VAL A 75 37.44 -3.71 3.57
C VAL A 75 36.30 -4.72 3.68
N PRO A 76 36.27 -5.50 4.78
CA PRO A 76 35.24 -6.49 4.97
C PRO A 76 33.87 -5.86 4.94
N ASN A 77 32.92 -6.57 4.34
CA ASN A 77 31.49 -6.29 4.46
C ASN A 77 31.09 -6.59 5.91
N ASN A 78 31.51 -5.73 6.83
CA ASN A 78 30.97 -5.72 8.16
C ASN A 78 29.50 -5.36 7.97
N LYS A 79 28.62 -6.37 8.01
CA LYS A 79 27.16 -6.24 8.04
C LYS A 79 26.72 -5.53 9.34
N LYS A 80 27.40 -4.46 9.76
CA LYS A 80 26.98 -3.62 10.87
C LYS A 80 25.82 -2.76 10.36
N LYS A 81 24.62 -3.22 10.75
CA LYS A 81 23.31 -2.55 10.65
C LYS A 81 22.96 -2.09 9.22
N ARG A 82 22.20 -2.92 8.48
CA ARG A 82 21.42 -2.40 7.34
C ARG A 82 20.55 -1.28 7.88
N LEU A 83 20.85 -0.04 7.49
CA LEU A 83 20.04 1.11 7.87
C LEU A 83 18.61 0.86 7.41
N THR A 84 17.67 1.03 8.33
CA THR A 84 16.25 1.07 8.04
C THR A 84 15.95 2.22 7.06
N ILE A 85 14.82 2.16 6.37
CA ILE A 85 14.41 3.22 5.43
C ILE A 85 14.40 4.60 6.13
N LYS A 86 13.91 4.64 7.38
CA LYS A 86 13.91 5.84 8.22
C LYS A 86 15.31 6.34 8.54
N GLU A 87 16.22 5.47 8.97
CA GLU A 87 17.61 5.86 9.26
C GLU A 87 18.31 6.40 7.99
N ARG A 88 18.03 5.84 6.80
CA ARG A 88 18.55 6.36 5.52
C ARG A 88 18.02 7.75 5.21
N ALA A 89 16.74 7.99 5.43
CA ALA A 89 16.13 9.29 5.16
C ALA A 89 16.68 10.37 6.10
N GLN A 90 16.80 10.06 7.40
CA GLN A 90 17.43 10.94 8.38
C GLN A 90 18.89 11.24 8.05
N TYR A 91 19.62 10.25 7.52
CA TYR A 91 20.98 10.47 7.04
C TYR A 91 21.01 11.46 5.86
N CYS A 92 20.17 11.26 4.84
CA CYS A 92 20.11 12.15 3.68
C CYS A 92 19.75 13.59 4.06
N ALA A 93 18.82 13.77 5.01
CA ALA A 93 18.45 15.08 5.52
C ALA A 93 19.61 15.77 6.26
N LYS A 94 20.44 15.01 6.98
CA LYS A 94 21.61 15.53 7.70
C LYS A 94 22.75 15.91 6.75
N THR A 95 23.00 15.12 5.71
CA THR A 95 24.10 15.40 4.77
C THR A 95 23.73 16.49 3.78
N GLY A 96 22.46 16.57 3.37
CA GLY A 96 21.99 17.50 2.35
C GLY A 96 22.53 17.20 0.95
N ASP A 97 23.19 16.06 0.75
CA ASP A 97 23.73 15.65 -0.55
C ASP A 97 22.65 14.91 -1.35
N VAL A 98 22.22 15.53 -2.45
CA VAL A 98 21.23 14.93 -3.36
C VAL A 98 21.68 13.60 -3.94
N TRP A 99 22.99 13.36 -4.05
CA TRP A 99 23.52 12.08 -4.50
C TRP A 99 23.34 10.96 -3.47
N ASP A 100 23.30 11.27 -2.17
CA ASP A 100 22.97 10.28 -1.14
C ASP A 100 21.54 9.78 -1.29
N ILE A 101 20.60 10.68 -1.61
CA ILE A 101 19.20 10.35 -1.88
C ILE A 101 19.12 9.35 -3.05
N TYR A 102 19.79 9.67 -4.16
CA TYR A 102 19.79 8.82 -5.35
C TYR A 102 20.40 7.44 -5.09
N LEU A 103 21.55 7.38 -4.42
CA LEU A 103 22.23 6.12 -4.11
C LEU A 103 21.41 5.23 -3.18
N HIS A 104 20.77 5.81 -2.17
CA HIS A 104 19.88 5.07 -1.28
C HIS A 104 18.62 4.59 -1.98
N ALA A 105 18.07 5.38 -2.90
CA ALA A 105 16.96 4.95 -3.76
C ALA A 105 17.36 3.77 -4.65
N LEU A 106 18.50 3.84 -5.33
CA LEU A 106 19.00 2.74 -6.17
C LEU A 106 19.22 1.43 -5.37
N ASP A 107 19.77 1.52 -4.16
CA ASP A 107 19.97 0.34 -3.32
C ASP A 107 18.62 -0.25 -2.83
N LEU A 108 17.64 0.60 -2.51
CA LEU A 108 16.28 0.14 -2.19
C LEU A 108 15.54 -0.45 -3.41
N ALA A 109 15.93 -0.02 -4.60
CA ALA A 109 15.44 -0.48 -5.88
C ALA A 109 16.11 -1.77 -6.40
N GLU A 110 17.14 -2.28 -5.72
CA GLU A 110 17.85 -3.47 -6.15
C GLU A 110 16.89 -4.67 -6.22
N ILE A 111 16.67 -5.18 -7.43
CA ILE A 111 15.81 -6.33 -7.72
C ILE A 111 16.65 -7.60 -7.62
N LYS A 112 16.21 -8.55 -6.80
CA LYS A 112 16.74 -9.93 -6.78
C LYS A 112 15.66 -10.85 -7.35
N ASN A 113 15.98 -12.12 -7.62
CA ASN A 113 15.11 -13.10 -8.33
C ASN A 113 13.60 -13.03 -8.00
N ASP A 114 12.75 -13.46 -8.95
CA ASP A 114 11.29 -13.26 -9.03
C ASP A 114 10.89 -11.81 -9.34
N ALA A 115 11.06 -11.43 -10.62
CA ALA A 115 10.99 -10.05 -11.10
C ALA A 115 9.69 -9.32 -10.71
N ASP A 116 8.52 -9.94 -10.83
CA ASP A 116 7.26 -9.24 -10.64
C ASP A 116 6.98 -8.87 -9.17
N LYS A 117 7.29 -9.78 -8.22
CA LYS A 117 7.08 -9.49 -6.79
C LYS A 117 8.11 -8.49 -6.29
N GLU A 118 9.36 -8.64 -6.72
CA GLU A 118 10.45 -7.76 -6.28
C GLU A 118 10.34 -6.36 -6.87
N ILE A 119 9.85 -6.18 -8.10
CA ILE A 119 9.54 -4.85 -8.65
C ILE A 119 8.48 -4.14 -7.81
N VAL A 120 7.39 -4.84 -7.44
CA VAL A 120 6.32 -4.27 -6.60
C VAL A 120 6.84 -3.91 -5.22
N ALA A 121 7.62 -4.80 -4.59
CA ALA A 121 8.23 -4.54 -3.29
C ALA A 121 9.23 -3.38 -3.33
N SER A 122 10.03 -3.27 -4.40
CA SER A 122 10.98 -2.18 -4.61
C SER A 122 10.28 -0.84 -4.75
N SER A 123 9.22 -0.77 -5.56
CA SER A 123 8.39 0.43 -5.68
C SER A 123 7.80 0.86 -4.33
N SER A 124 7.37 -0.10 -3.50
CA SER A 124 6.84 0.19 -2.16
C SER A 124 7.93 0.71 -1.22
N ARG A 125 9.13 0.11 -1.22
CA ARG A 125 10.30 0.59 -0.46
C ARG A 125 10.67 2.03 -0.84
N LEU A 126 10.68 2.36 -2.13
CA LEU A 126 10.93 3.71 -2.62
C LEU A 126 9.83 4.69 -2.18
N SER A 127 8.57 4.28 -2.20
CA SER A 127 7.46 5.10 -1.72
C SER A 127 7.60 5.45 -0.25
N GLN A 128 7.91 4.45 0.59
CA GLN A 128 8.19 4.69 2.01
C GLN A 128 9.41 5.60 2.20
N PHE A 129 10.47 5.41 1.41
CA PHE A 129 11.66 6.25 1.50
C PHE A 129 11.38 7.72 1.21
N ARG A 130 10.61 8.02 0.17
CA ARG A 130 10.18 9.39 -0.16
C ARG A 130 9.38 10.03 0.98
N LYS A 131 8.50 9.26 1.62
CA LYS A 131 7.72 9.73 2.78
C LYS A 131 8.64 10.08 3.96
N GLU A 132 9.57 9.18 4.31
CA GLU A 132 10.51 9.42 5.41
C GLU A 132 11.45 10.60 5.11
N LEU A 133 11.83 10.83 3.84
CA LEU A 133 12.61 12.00 3.42
C LEU A 133 11.84 13.30 3.64
N ALA A 134 10.55 13.33 3.27
CA ALA A 134 9.68 14.48 3.49
C ALA A 134 9.50 14.75 5.01
N GLU A 135 9.28 13.70 5.80
CA GLU A 135 9.19 13.82 7.27
C GLU A 135 10.51 14.29 7.90
N ALA A 136 11.65 13.98 7.27
CA ALA A 136 12.97 14.44 7.68
C ALA A 136 13.30 15.87 7.20
N GLY A 137 12.39 16.54 6.48
CA GLY A 137 12.54 17.92 6.03
C GLY A 137 13.34 18.11 4.73
N VAL A 138 13.50 17.05 3.93
CA VAL A 138 14.15 17.16 2.61
C VAL A 138 13.21 17.85 1.62
N ASP A 139 13.78 18.69 0.76
CA ASP A 139 13.04 19.46 -0.24
C ASP A 139 12.24 18.56 -1.20
N PRO A 140 10.94 18.85 -1.47
CA PRO A 140 10.10 18.04 -2.34
C PRO A 140 10.61 17.88 -3.77
N GLU A 141 11.25 18.90 -4.34
CA GLU A 141 11.80 18.88 -5.70
C GLU A 141 12.97 17.89 -5.77
N GLN A 142 13.85 17.91 -4.77
CA GLN A 142 14.94 16.94 -4.64
C GLN A 142 14.42 15.50 -4.49
N ILE A 143 13.38 15.29 -3.68
CA ILE A 143 12.75 13.97 -3.52
C ILE A 143 12.21 13.48 -4.87
N ASN A 144 11.53 14.36 -5.62
CA ASN A 144 10.92 14.00 -6.90
C ASN A 144 11.97 13.63 -7.97
N ILE A 145 13.10 14.34 -8.00
CA ILE A 145 14.18 14.10 -8.96
C ILE A 145 14.98 12.83 -8.60
N TYR A 146 15.42 12.70 -7.34
CA TYR A 146 16.45 11.72 -6.98
C TYR A 146 15.90 10.43 -6.37
N ALA A 147 14.69 10.43 -5.80
CA ALA A 147 14.13 9.24 -5.12
C ALA A 147 13.00 8.53 -5.89
N LYS A 148 12.44 9.14 -6.94
CA LYS A 148 11.24 8.62 -7.61
C LYS A 148 11.47 7.38 -8.47
N LEU A 149 12.60 7.31 -9.19
CA LEU A 149 12.97 6.21 -10.10
C LEU A 149 11.76 5.73 -10.96
N PRO A 150 11.29 6.54 -11.91
CA PRO A 150 10.00 6.36 -12.58
C PRO A 150 9.83 5.00 -13.27
N ASN A 151 10.91 4.44 -13.82
CA ASN A 151 10.90 3.13 -14.48
C ASN A 151 10.37 2.00 -13.56
N ILE A 152 10.71 2.05 -12.27
CA ILE A 152 10.31 1.03 -11.28
C ILE A 152 8.83 1.20 -10.93
N THR A 153 8.41 2.44 -10.73
CA THR A 153 6.99 2.75 -10.49
C THR A 153 6.12 2.34 -11.67
N GLN A 154 6.55 2.64 -12.90
CA GLN A 154 5.81 2.26 -14.11
C GLN A 154 5.72 0.74 -14.28
N ALA A 155 6.83 0.02 -14.07
CA ALA A 155 6.85 -1.43 -14.13
C ALA A 155 5.93 -2.04 -13.05
N SER A 156 6.00 -1.54 -11.81
CA SER A 156 5.13 -1.95 -10.70
C SER A 156 3.66 -1.73 -11.04
N ASN A 157 3.29 -0.57 -11.58
CA ASN A 157 1.92 -0.25 -11.99
C ASN A 157 1.42 -1.20 -13.07
N LYS A 158 2.24 -1.51 -14.08
CA LYS A 158 1.91 -2.47 -15.15
C LYS A 158 1.68 -3.88 -14.60
N ILE A 159 2.51 -4.34 -13.67
CA ILE A 159 2.35 -5.64 -13.01
C ILE A 159 1.05 -5.68 -12.20
N GLN A 160 0.76 -4.62 -11.43
CA GLN A 160 -0.45 -4.56 -10.62
C GLN A 160 -1.72 -4.50 -11.48
N LYS A 161 -1.70 -3.75 -12.59
CA LYS A 161 -2.79 -3.70 -13.58
C LYS A 161 -3.03 -5.09 -14.20
N ARG A 162 -1.97 -5.75 -14.67
CA ARG A 162 -2.06 -7.12 -15.22
C ARG A 162 -2.63 -8.11 -14.19
N LYS A 163 -2.17 -8.06 -12.93
CA LYS A 163 -2.69 -8.91 -11.84
C LYS A 163 -4.16 -8.64 -11.55
N LEU A 164 -4.60 -7.38 -11.67
CA LEU A 164 -6.01 -7.02 -11.56
C LEU A 164 -6.84 -7.64 -12.70
N GLU A 165 -6.38 -7.46 -13.94
CA GLU A 165 -7.04 -8.00 -15.13
C GLU A 165 -7.15 -9.53 -15.07
N GLN A 166 -6.08 -10.23 -14.69
CA GLN A 166 -6.12 -11.68 -14.46
C GLN A 166 -7.09 -12.08 -13.34
N GLY A 167 -7.16 -11.28 -12.27
CA GLY A 167 -8.10 -11.47 -11.17
C GLY A 167 -9.56 -11.17 -11.53
N LEU A 168 -9.83 -10.42 -12.60
CA LEU A 168 -11.17 -10.24 -13.15
C LEU A 168 -11.63 -11.51 -13.89
N ILE A 169 -10.73 -12.17 -14.62
CA ILE A 169 -11.03 -13.39 -15.39
C ILE A 169 -11.22 -14.61 -14.48
N SER A 170 -10.46 -14.70 -13.38
CA SER A 170 -10.41 -15.85 -12.47
C SER A 170 -11.03 -15.55 -11.10
N ARG A 171 -12.10 -14.75 -11.07
CA ARG A 171 -12.65 -14.24 -9.81
C ARG A 171 -13.29 -15.38 -9.00
N PRO A 172 -12.80 -15.68 -7.78
CA PRO A 172 -13.36 -16.77 -7.01
C PRO A 172 -14.83 -16.48 -6.65
N LYS A 173 -15.66 -17.53 -6.65
CA LYS A 173 -17.07 -17.44 -6.25
C LYS A 173 -17.20 -17.08 -4.77
N THR A 174 -18.18 -16.25 -4.43
CA THR A 174 -18.48 -15.91 -3.03
C THR A 174 -18.77 -17.19 -2.26
N PRO A 175 -18.19 -17.40 -1.06
CA PRO A 175 -18.51 -18.58 -0.27
C PRO A 175 -19.99 -18.53 0.16
N LYS A 176 -20.67 -19.70 0.18
CA LYS A 176 -22.08 -19.80 0.60
C LYS A 176 -22.36 -19.12 1.94
N HIS A 177 -21.42 -19.23 2.88
CA HIS A 177 -21.49 -18.60 4.20
C HIS A 177 -21.66 -17.07 4.14
N PHE A 178 -21.16 -16.41 3.10
CA PHE A 178 -21.26 -14.97 2.89
C PHE A 178 -22.19 -14.62 1.72
N PHE A 179 -23.16 -15.47 1.39
CA PHE A 179 -24.27 -15.10 0.52
C PHE A 179 -25.16 -14.04 1.16
N LEU A 180 -25.92 -13.33 0.32
CA LEU A 180 -26.72 -12.19 0.74
C LEU A 180 -27.77 -12.62 1.76
N GLU A 181 -28.50 -13.69 1.45
CA GLU A 181 -29.59 -14.24 2.25
C GLU A 181 -29.07 -14.74 3.60
N GLU A 182 -27.95 -15.46 3.59
CA GLU A 182 -27.30 -15.95 4.81
C GLU A 182 -26.78 -14.80 5.70
N GLY A 183 -26.19 -13.77 5.08
CA GLY A 183 -25.75 -12.58 5.78
C GLY A 183 -26.91 -11.81 6.43
N LEU A 184 -27.98 -11.57 5.67
CA LEU A 184 -29.18 -10.89 6.17
C LEU A 184 -29.86 -11.70 7.29
N ARG A 185 -29.97 -13.02 7.12
CA ARG A 185 -30.52 -13.92 8.14
C ARG A 185 -29.73 -13.84 9.44
N ARG A 186 -28.39 -13.83 9.38
CA ARG A 186 -27.57 -13.67 10.60
C ARG A 186 -27.76 -12.31 11.24
N LEU A 187 -27.68 -11.22 10.46
CA LEU A 187 -27.90 -9.86 10.96
C LEU A 187 -29.27 -9.71 11.65
N GLN A 188 -30.32 -10.30 11.07
CA GLN A 188 -31.66 -10.29 11.64
C GLN A 188 -31.73 -10.96 13.02
N ASN A 189 -30.94 -12.00 13.25
CA ASN A 189 -30.95 -12.79 14.48
C ASN A 189 -29.94 -12.33 15.53
N ILE A 190 -29.15 -11.28 15.27
CA ILE A 190 -28.21 -10.73 16.25
C ILE A 190 -28.97 -10.20 17.46
N ARG A 191 -28.54 -10.63 18.65
CA ARG A 191 -28.98 -10.11 19.94
C ARG A 191 -27.89 -9.22 20.52
N THR A 192 -28.11 -7.90 20.50
CA THR A 192 -27.13 -6.90 20.99
C THR A 192 -26.88 -6.94 22.50
N THR A 193 -27.67 -7.73 23.23
CA THR A 193 -27.45 -8.04 24.66
C THR A 193 -26.33 -9.05 24.90
N GLU A 194 -25.99 -9.86 23.89
CA GLU A 194 -24.95 -10.89 24.00
C GLU A 194 -23.57 -10.32 23.66
N THR A 195 -22.50 -11.05 24.01
CA THR A 195 -21.14 -10.63 23.66
C THR A 195 -20.87 -10.99 22.19
N PRO A 196 -20.44 -10.04 21.34
CA PRO A 196 -20.22 -10.31 19.94
C PRO A 196 -19.07 -11.29 19.71
N THR A 197 -19.24 -12.11 18.68
CA THR A 197 -18.25 -13.06 18.18
C THR A 197 -17.47 -12.48 16.99
N LEU A 198 -16.44 -13.21 16.52
CA LEU A 198 -15.77 -12.87 15.26
C LEU A 198 -16.68 -13.01 14.04
N GLN A 199 -17.72 -13.85 14.12
CA GLN A 199 -18.74 -13.97 13.08
C GLN A 199 -19.58 -12.69 13.01
N ASP A 200 -20.04 -12.19 14.16
CA ASP A 200 -20.82 -10.94 14.22
C ASP A 200 -20.00 -9.76 13.69
N LEU A 201 -18.71 -9.69 14.04
CA LEU A 201 -17.79 -8.72 13.46
C LEU A 201 -17.69 -8.83 11.94
N ALA A 202 -17.60 -10.05 11.40
CA ALA A 202 -17.54 -10.27 9.96
C ALA A 202 -18.85 -9.87 9.27
N ASP A 203 -20.00 -10.17 9.89
CA ASP A 203 -21.31 -9.81 9.36
C ASP A 203 -21.53 -8.29 9.37
N VAL A 204 -21.13 -7.59 10.43
CA VAL A 204 -21.17 -6.11 10.47
C VAL A 204 -20.20 -5.49 9.48
N ILE A 205 -18.99 -6.05 9.30
CA ILE A 205 -18.04 -5.61 8.28
C ILE A 205 -18.63 -5.77 6.87
N MET A 206 -19.29 -6.89 6.60
CA MET A 206 -19.97 -7.15 5.34
C MET A 206 -21.16 -6.20 5.16
N MET A 207 -22.02 -6.07 6.17
CA MET A 207 -23.20 -5.20 6.18
C MET A 207 -22.86 -3.77 5.79
N LEU A 208 -21.83 -3.21 6.43
CA LEU A 208 -21.38 -1.82 6.23
C LEU A 208 -20.39 -1.67 5.08
N SER A 209 -19.97 -2.77 4.47
CA SER A 209 -18.86 -2.77 3.49
C SER A 209 -17.63 -2.03 4.00
N MET A 210 -17.36 -2.12 5.31
CA MET A 210 -16.29 -1.37 5.97
C MET A 210 -14.95 -2.09 5.91
N ARG A 211 -13.86 -1.32 6.00
CA ARG A 211 -12.55 -1.91 6.20
C ARG A 211 -12.46 -2.33 7.66
N PRO A 212 -11.75 -3.41 8.00
CA PRO A 212 -11.59 -3.79 9.40
C PRO A 212 -10.96 -2.68 10.24
N ALA A 213 -10.05 -1.89 9.66
CA ALA A 213 -9.44 -0.74 10.33
C ALA A 213 -10.42 0.42 10.61
N GLU A 214 -11.62 0.37 10.03
CA GLU A 214 -12.70 1.34 10.30
C GLU A 214 -13.59 0.87 11.46
N ALA A 215 -13.39 -0.35 12.00
CA ALA A 215 -14.28 -0.94 12.99
C ALA A 215 -14.45 -0.05 14.23
N THR A 216 -13.40 0.66 14.66
CA THR A 216 -13.41 1.54 15.84
C THR A 216 -13.62 3.02 15.52
N THR A 217 -13.52 3.42 14.24
CA THR A 217 -13.53 4.83 13.85
C THR A 217 -14.76 5.24 13.07
N LEU A 218 -15.38 4.31 12.32
CA LEU A 218 -16.55 4.60 11.50
C LEU A 218 -17.72 5.05 12.39
N ARG A 219 -18.43 6.09 11.98
CA ARG A 219 -19.70 6.48 12.62
C ARG A 219 -20.77 6.67 11.56
N ILE A 220 -22.00 6.30 11.93
CA ILE A 220 -23.21 6.53 11.14
C ILE A 220 -23.95 7.66 11.82
N ILE A 221 -24.16 8.75 11.10
CA ILE A 221 -24.77 9.98 11.61
C ILE A 221 -26.01 10.30 10.79
N TYR A 222 -27.03 10.80 11.48
CA TYR A 222 -28.14 11.47 10.84
C TYR A 222 -27.74 12.94 10.64
N TYR A 223 -28.08 13.51 9.48
CA TYR A 223 -27.78 14.89 9.17
C TYR A 223 -29.06 15.60 8.72
N GLU A 224 -29.45 16.59 9.51
CA GLU A 224 -30.45 17.59 9.13
C GLU A 224 -29.70 18.83 8.64
N PRO A 225 -29.88 19.25 7.37
CA PRO A 225 -29.27 20.47 6.88
C PRO A 225 -29.89 21.69 7.56
N ASP A 226 -29.07 22.73 7.78
CA ASP A 226 -29.60 24.06 8.03
C ASP A 226 -30.21 24.59 6.72
N GLU A 227 -31.52 24.83 6.71
CA GLU A 227 -32.27 25.29 5.52
C GLU A 227 -31.68 26.57 4.90
N SER A 228 -30.96 27.37 5.69
CA SER A 228 -30.39 28.62 5.24
C SER A 228 -28.99 28.48 4.62
N ASN A 229 -28.25 27.41 4.91
CA ASN A 229 -26.91 27.19 4.38
C ASN A 229 -26.45 25.72 4.53
N PRO A 230 -26.93 24.80 3.68
CA PRO A 230 -26.49 23.41 3.71
C PRO A 230 -25.00 23.30 3.37
N SER A 231 -24.30 22.36 4.02
CA SER A 231 -22.87 22.12 3.72
C SER A 231 -22.66 21.70 2.27
N GLU A 232 -21.56 22.11 1.63
CA GLU A 232 -21.27 21.81 0.21
C GLU A 232 -21.23 20.31 -0.12
N TRP A 233 -20.92 19.45 0.85
CA TRP A 233 -20.89 18.00 0.68
C TRP A 233 -22.26 17.32 0.83
N TYR A 234 -23.28 18.06 1.30
CA TYR A 234 -24.61 17.52 1.55
C TYR A 234 -25.30 17.16 0.23
N ASN A 235 -25.87 15.96 0.21
CA ASN A 235 -26.75 15.51 -0.86
C ASN A 235 -28.19 15.35 -0.30
N PRO A 236 -29.18 16.12 -0.80
CA PRO A 236 -30.55 16.05 -0.31
C PRO A 236 -31.23 14.69 -0.50
N ASP A 237 -30.71 13.83 -1.38
CA ASP A 237 -31.19 12.46 -1.59
C ASP A 237 -30.89 11.54 -0.40
N TYR A 238 -30.06 11.98 0.57
CA TYR A 238 -29.64 11.20 1.71
C TYR A 238 -29.76 11.99 3.02
N SER A 239 -30.38 11.37 4.02
CA SER A 239 -30.45 11.93 5.39
C SER A 239 -29.45 11.29 6.35
N TRP A 240 -28.77 10.21 5.93
CA TRP A 240 -27.81 9.46 6.74
C TRP A 240 -26.45 9.42 6.06
N TYR A 241 -25.41 9.64 6.86
CA TYR A 241 -24.03 9.76 6.40
C TYR A 241 -23.07 8.94 7.26
N CYS A 242 -21.88 8.70 6.71
CA CYS A 242 -20.75 8.09 7.38
C CYS A 242 -19.57 9.04 7.48
N ASN A 243 -18.92 9.06 8.64
CA ASN A 243 -17.60 9.67 8.83
C ASN A 243 -16.63 8.66 9.47
N GLY A 244 -15.37 9.06 9.69
CA GLY A 244 -14.36 8.20 10.31
C GLY A 244 -13.91 7.01 9.45
N TYR A 245 -14.26 7.01 8.16
CA TYR A 245 -13.73 6.07 7.18
C TYR A 245 -12.29 6.47 6.78
N ILE A 246 -11.48 5.49 6.38
CA ILE A 246 -10.04 5.70 6.16
C ILE A 246 -9.65 5.73 4.68
N LYS A 247 -8.36 5.98 4.42
CA LYS A 247 -7.70 6.05 3.10
C LYS A 247 -8.06 7.27 2.26
N ASN A 248 -8.46 8.37 2.90
CA ASN A 248 -8.41 9.68 2.26
C ASN A 248 -6.95 10.15 2.16
N LYS A 249 -6.65 10.95 1.14
CA LYS A 249 -5.34 11.54 0.88
C LYS A 249 -5.42 13.07 1.01
N GLY A 250 -4.27 13.71 1.22
CA GLY A 250 -4.19 15.17 1.33
C GLY A 250 -4.95 15.71 2.53
N GLU A 251 -5.55 16.89 2.38
CA GLU A 251 -6.33 17.59 3.40
C GLU A 251 -7.50 16.74 3.96
N ALA A 252 -8.13 15.95 3.09
CA ALA A 252 -9.22 15.05 3.46
C ALA A 252 -8.78 13.90 4.38
N LYS A 253 -7.47 13.65 4.58
CA LYS A 253 -6.96 12.62 5.50
C LYS A 253 -7.35 12.92 6.95
N ASN A 254 -7.32 14.19 7.34
CA ASN A 254 -7.64 14.63 8.70
C ASN A 254 -9.05 15.24 8.78
N ASN A 255 -9.54 15.81 7.67
CA ASN A 255 -10.86 16.45 7.59
C ASN A 255 -11.71 15.73 6.54
N SER A 256 -12.05 14.47 6.82
CA SER A 256 -12.88 13.68 5.90
C SER A 256 -14.32 14.16 5.93
N GLU A 257 -14.81 14.70 4.81
CA GLU A 257 -16.22 15.03 4.61
C GLU A 257 -17.11 13.80 4.84
N PRO A 258 -18.28 13.95 5.48
CA PRO A 258 -19.25 12.86 5.56
C PRO A 258 -19.66 12.37 4.16
N ARG A 259 -19.87 11.06 4.02
CA ARG A 259 -20.34 10.45 2.76
C ARG A 259 -21.69 9.79 2.94
N PRO A 260 -22.57 9.80 1.92
CA PRO A 260 -23.87 9.12 2.00
C PRO A 260 -23.75 7.69 2.52
N PHE A 261 -24.67 7.32 3.41
CA PHE A 261 -24.72 6.00 4.02
C PHE A 261 -25.56 5.03 3.18
N LEU A 262 -25.00 3.84 2.92
CA LEU A 262 -25.70 2.74 2.27
C LEU A 262 -25.15 1.40 2.79
N SER A 263 -26.02 0.49 3.22
CA SER A 263 -25.65 -0.82 3.78
C SER A 263 -26.63 -1.93 3.43
N MET A 264 -26.28 -3.17 3.77
CA MET A 264 -27.20 -4.31 3.65
C MET A 264 -28.40 -4.22 4.60
N GLU A 265 -28.19 -3.74 5.82
CA GLU A 265 -29.30 -3.40 6.73
C GLU A 265 -29.91 -2.08 6.24
N LYS A 266 -31.21 -2.09 5.94
CA LYS A 266 -31.92 -0.92 5.40
C LYS A 266 -32.24 0.11 6.48
N ASN A 267 -32.44 -0.33 7.73
CA ASN A 267 -32.68 0.58 8.83
C ASN A 267 -31.35 1.17 9.33
N PRO A 268 -31.07 2.47 9.10
CA PRO A 268 -29.81 3.09 9.49
C PRO A 268 -29.60 3.16 11.00
N GLU A 269 -30.68 3.25 11.78
CA GLU A 269 -30.58 3.23 13.25
C GLU A 269 -30.11 1.86 13.74
N ARG A 270 -30.68 0.79 13.18
CA ARG A 270 -30.27 -0.58 13.50
C ARG A 270 -28.83 -0.84 13.05
N ALA A 271 -28.45 -0.37 11.87
CA ALA A 271 -27.06 -0.48 11.40
C ALA A 271 -26.09 0.26 12.34
N ARG A 272 -26.48 1.44 12.83
CA ARG A 272 -25.74 2.22 13.84
C ARG A 272 -25.66 1.50 15.19
N GLU A 273 -26.75 0.87 15.64
CA GLU A 273 -26.78 0.06 16.86
C GLU A 273 -25.78 -1.10 16.77
N LEU A 274 -25.84 -1.88 15.69
CA LEU A 274 -24.94 -3.03 15.47
C LEU A 274 -23.47 -2.60 15.40
N LEU A 275 -23.18 -1.48 14.73
CA LEU A 275 -21.83 -0.91 14.70
C LEU A 275 -21.35 -0.52 16.10
N THR A 276 -22.19 0.18 16.86
CA THR A 276 -21.88 0.65 18.22
C THR A 276 -21.67 -0.53 19.17
N TRP A 277 -22.48 -1.58 19.04
CA TRP A 277 -22.35 -2.81 19.81
C TRP A 277 -20.98 -3.49 19.60
N ILE A 278 -20.54 -3.62 18.33
CA ILE A 278 -19.20 -4.12 18.00
C ILE A 278 -18.10 -3.21 18.58
N GLN A 279 -18.25 -1.89 18.42
CA GLN A 279 -17.28 -0.90 18.90
C GLN A 279 -17.10 -0.96 20.41
N ASN A 280 -18.20 -0.99 21.16
CA ASN A 280 -18.19 -1.08 22.62
C ASN A 280 -17.51 -2.37 23.09
N ALA A 281 -17.82 -3.50 22.45
CA ALA A 281 -17.19 -4.78 22.80
C ALA A 281 -15.67 -4.78 22.54
N ILE A 282 -15.20 -4.11 21.47
CA ILE A 282 -13.77 -3.91 21.23
C ILE A 282 -13.15 -3.01 22.30
N ALA A 283 -13.79 -1.89 22.61
CA ALA A 283 -13.30 -0.91 23.59
C ALA A 283 -13.12 -1.50 24.99
N ILE A 284 -14.03 -2.37 25.42
CA ILE A 284 -13.95 -3.07 26.73
C ILE A 284 -13.16 -4.39 26.67
N GLY A 285 -12.56 -4.72 25.52
CA GLY A 285 -11.72 -5.91 25.33
C GLY A 285 -12.46 -7.25 25.26
N LYS A 286 -13.80 -7.26 25.16
CA LYS A 286 -14.61 -8.49 25.00
C LYS A 286 -14.55 -9.05 23.58
N LEU A 287 -14.29 -8.22 22.59
CA LEU A 287 -14.04 -8.61 21.20
C LEU A 287 -12.65 -8.13 20.80
N ARG A 288 -11.87 -8.98 20.12
CA ARG A 288 -10.56 -8.56 19.62
C ARG A 288 -10.71 -7.60 18.45
N ASP A 289 -9.99 -6.48 18.49
CA ASP A 289 -9.86 -5.58 17.36
C ASP A 289 -9.32 -6.35 16.13
N PRO A 290 -9.91 -6.15 14.94
CA PRO A 290 -9.52 -6.91 13.75
C PRO A 290 -8.18 -6.49 13.13
N VAL A 291 -7.60 -5.37 13.59
CA VAL A 291 -6.39 -4.75 13.04
C VAL A 291 -5.33 -4.52 14.10
N TYR A 292 -5.69 -4.26 15.35
CA TYR A 292 -4.74 -3.98 16.43
C TYR A 292 -4.77 -5.06 17.51
N SER A 293 -3.60 -5.32 18.09
CA SER A 293 -3.49 -6.12 19.31
C SER A 293 -3.82 -5.28 20.54
N ILE A 294 -4.03 -5.94 21.68
CA ILE A 294 -4.21 -5.30 23.00
C ILE A 294 -3.06 -4.33 23.32
N ASN A 295 -1.85 -4.60 22.82
CA ASN A 295 -0.67 -3.76 23.02
C ASN A 295 -0.54 -2.64 21.96
N GLY A 296 -1.60 -2.34 21.21
CA GLY A 296 -1.62 -1.31 20.15
C GLY A 296 -0.81 -1.65 18.90
N LYS A 297 -0.15 -2.81 18.83
CA LYS A 297 0.60 -3.24 17.64
C LYS A 297 -0.35 -3.73 16.57
N HIS A 298 -0.14 -3.31 15.32
CA HIS A 298 -0.89 -3.79 14.16
C HIS A 298 -0.76 -5.33 14.03
N SER A 299 -1.88 -6.04 14.16
CA SER A 299 -2.00 -7.49 14.10
C SER A 299 -3.35 -7.90 13.53
N THR A 300 -3.40 -8.12 12.22
CA THR A 300 -4.60 -8.63 11.52
C THR A 300 -4.77 -10.15 11.66
N GLY A 301 -3.89 -10.81 12.44
CA GLY A 301 -3.76 -12.26 12.48
C GLY A 301 -5.04 -12.97 12.94
N VAL A 302 -5.72 -12.46 13.97
CA VAL A 302 -6.93 -13.09 14.53
C VAL A 302 -8.06 -13.11 13.52
N PHE A 303 -8.44 -11.95 12.99
CA PHE A 303 -9.54 -11.86 12.03
C PHE A 303 -9.22 -12.57 10.70
N SER A 304 -7.97 -12.50 10.25
CA SER A 304 -7.53 -13.25 9.05
C SER A 304 -7.60 -14.78 9.24
N LYS A 305 -7.26 -15.29 10.43
CA LYS A 305 -7.39 -16.72 10.76
C LYS A 305 -8.85 -17.17 10.76
N PHE A 306 -9.76 -16.34 11.26
CA PHE A 306 -11.19 -16.59 11.21
C PHE A 306 -11.73 -16.68 9.78
N LEU A 307 -11.27 -15.83 8.86
CA LEU A 307 -11.73 -15.84 7.47
C LEU A 307 -11.11 -16.94 6.60
N LYS A 308 -9.96 -17.49 7.02
CA LYS A 308 -9.17 -18.46 6.24
C LYS A 308 -9.96 -19.73 5.85
N PRO A 309 -10.76 -20.38 6.73
CA PRO A 309 -11.57 -21.54 6.36
C PRO A 309 -12.56 -21.27 5.22
N TYR A 310 -13.01 -20.03 5.05
CA TYR A 310 -13.91 -19.64 3.96
C TYR A 310 -13.18 -19.24 2.67
N GLY A 311 -11.84 -19.25 2.65
CA GLY A 311 -11.06 -18.89 1.47
C GLY A 311 -11.18 -17.41 1.07
N ILE A 312 -11.52 -16.52 2.02
CA ILE A 312 -11.62 -15.08 1.76
C ILE A 312 -10.70 -14.27 2.65
N THR A 313 -10.44 -13.03 2.21
CA THR A 313 -9.74 -12.02 3.00
C THR A 313 -10.73 -10.96 3.44
N ALA A 314 -10.37 -10.16 4.44
CA ALA A 314 -11.20 -9.04 4.87
C ALA A 314 -11.44 -8.01 3.75
N LYS A 315 -10.46 -7.83 2.84
CA LYS A 315 -10.62 -7.01 1.63
C LYS A 315 -11.75 -7.55 0.76
N ARG A 316 -11.84 -8.88 0.60
CA ARG A 316 -12.87 -9.55 -0.19
C ARG A 316 -14.24 -9.51 0.50
N LEU A 317 -14.28 -9.71 1.81
CA LEU A 317 -15.51 -9.56 2.61
C LEU A 317 -16.15 -8.17 2.42
N ARG A 318 -15.33 -7.11 2.44
CA ARG A 318 -15.78 -5.74 2.14
C ARG A 318 -16.38 -5.61 0.73
N LYS A 319 -15.83 -6.30 -0.27
CA LYS A 319 -16.34 -6.26 -1.66
C LYS A 319 -17.70 -6.97 -1.77
N ILE A 320 -17.79 -8.16 -1.16
CA ILE A 320 -19.03 -8.92 -1.06
C ILE A 320 -20.12 -8.06 -0.43
N GLY A 321 -19.80 -7.41 0.69
CA GLY A 321 -20.68 -6.43 1.34
C GLY A 321 -21.18 -5.33 0.41
N GLY A 322 -20.26 -4.73 -0.37
CA GLY A 322 -20.61 -3.65 -1.30
C GLY A 322 -21.52 -4.12 -2.44
N LYS A 323 -21.33 -5.36 -2.92
CA LYS A 323 -22.21 -5.99 -3.92
C LYS A 323 -23.59 -6.30 -3.32
N HIS A 324 -23.62 -6.81 -2.10
CA HIS A 324 -24.85 -7.11 -1.38
C HIS A 324 -25.67 -5.86 -1.10
N ALA A 325 -25.05 -4.80 -0.58
CA ALA A 325 -25.69 -3.51 -0.39
C ALA A 325 -26.25 -2.96 -1.72
N SER A 326 -25.50 -3.03 -2.83
CA SER A 326 -26.03 -2.57 -4.12
C SER A 326 -27.25 -3.36 -4.58
N ARG A 327 -27.32 -4.67 -4.30
CA ARG A 327 -28.47 -5.51 -4.66
C ARG A 327 -29.70 -5.22 -3.80
N VAL A 328 -29.49 -4.99 -2.50
CA VAL A 328 -30.55 -4.61 -1.55
C VAL A 328 -31.25 -3.31 -1.94
N HIS A 329 -30.51 -2.38 -2.57
CA HIS A 329 -30.98 -1.03 -2.91
C HIS A 329 -31.27 -0.81 -4.40
N GLY A 330 -30.73 -1.62 -5.31
CA GLY A 330 -30.95 -1.45 -6.76
C GLY A 330 -32.33 -1.88 -7.24
N GLY A 331 -33.04 -2.73 -6.50
CA GLY A 331 -34.32 -3.27 -6.94
C GLY A 331 -34.21 -4.21 -8.16
N GLN A 332 -35.36 -4.66 -8.64
CA GLN A 332 -35.44 -5.60 -9.76
C GLN A 332 -34.94 -4.94 -11.06
N ASN A 333 -34.18 -5.66 -11.88
CA ASN A 333 -33.70 -5.22 -13.21
C ASN A 333 -32.78 -3.99 -13.21
N SER A 334 -32.09 -3.73 -12.10
CA SER A 334 -31.07 -2.69 -12.03
C SER A 334 -29.97 -2.85 -13.08
N THR A 335 -29.59 -1.76 -13.73
CA THR A 335 -28.45 -1.77 -14.66
C THR A 335 -27.14 -2.01 -13.90
N SER A 336 -26.16 -2.64 -14.55
CA SER A 336 -24.83 -2.86 -13.95
C SER A 336 -24.15 -1.54 -13.54
N GLN A 337 -24.40 -0.45 -14.28
CA GLN A 337 -23.89 0.88 -13.96
C GLN A 337 -24.48 1.41 -12.65
N HIS A 338 -25.80 1.25 -12.45
CA HIS A 338 -26.48 1.66 -11.23
C HIS A 338 -26.01 0.85 -10.02
N LEU A 339 -25.88 -0.48 -10.15
CA LEU A 339 -25.33 -1.33 -9.08
C LEU A 339 -23.89 -0.95 -8.73
N ALA A 340 -23.05 -0.65 -9.74
CA ALA A 340 -21.68 -0.20 -9.52
C ALA A 340 -21.62 1.17 -8.83
N PHE A 341 -22.59 2.06 -9.07
CA PHE A 341 -22.75 3.33 -8.37
C PHE A 341 -23.13 3.10 -6.89
N LEU A 342 -24.18 2.32 -6.61
CA LEU A 342 -24.59 1.99 -5.25
C LEU A 342 -23.48 1.29 -4.46
N SER A 343 -22.74 0.38 -5.10
CA SER A 343 -21.61 -0.30 -4.47
C SER A 343 -20.48 0.67 -4.08
N ARG A 344 -20.24 1.71 -4.90
CA ARG A 344 -19.28 2.79 -4.57
C ARG A 344 -19.74 3.61 -3.38
N ILE A 345 -21.03 3.91 -3.26
CA ILE A 345 -21.61 4.58 -2.09
C ILE A 345 -21.44 3.71 -0.85
N ALA A 346 -21.86 2.44 -0.91
CA ALA A 346 -21.73 1.51 0.21
C ALA A 346 -20.29 1.33 0.67
N MET A 347 -19.31 1.36 -0.25
CA MET A 347 -17.89 1.30 0.07
C MET A 347 -17.28 2.65 0.47
N ARG A 348 -18.06 3.74 0.41
CA ARG A 348 -17.62 5.13 0.66
C ARG A 348 -16.43 5.49 -0.22
N HIS A 349 -16.53 5.28 -1.53
CA HIS A 349 -15.51 5.75 -2.48
C HIS A 349 -15.76 7.21 -2.89
N LYS A 350 -14.73 7.91 -3.36
CA LYS A 350 -14.88 9.25 -3.92
C LYS A 350 -15.51 9.11 -5.32
N MET A 351 -16.57 9.86 -5.59
CA MET A 351 -17.42 9.65 -6.76
C MET A 351 -16.82 10.20 -8.07
N ASP A 352 -15.95 11.20 -7.97
CA ASP A 352 -15.17 11.78 -9.07
C ASP A 352 -14.19 10.78 -9.72
N ARG A 353 -13.71 9.78 -8.97
CA ARG A 353 -12.74 8.78 -9.45
C ARG A 353 -13.40 7.52 -10.00
N HIS A 354 -13.71 7.55 -11.30
CA HIS A 354 -14.40 6.49 -12.05
C HIS A 354 -13.65 5.14 -12.00
N ASP A 355 -12.32 5.14 -12.03
CA ASP A 355 -11.49 3.93 -12.08
C ASP A 355 -11.45 3.14 -10.76
N SER A 356 -11.71 3.80 -9.64
CA SER A 356 -11.58 3.15 -8.33
C SER A 356 -12.58 2.01 -8.15
N GLY A 357 -13.76 2.07 -8.81
CA GLY A 357 -14.80 1.03 -8.79
C GLY A 357 -14.44 -0.23 -9.59
N MET A 358 -13.64 -0.11 -10.65
CA MET A 358 -13.26 -1.23 -11.53
C MET A 358 -12.41 -2.29 -10.79
N TYR A 359 -11.67 -1.90 -9.76
CA TYR A 359 -10.96 -2.80 -8.85
C TYR A 359 -11.88 -3.75 -8.05
N TYR A 360 -13.20 -3.52 -8.07
CA TYR A 360 -14.16 -4.14 -7.16
C TYR A 360 -15.32 -4.86 -7.85
N ALA A 361 -15.47 -4.79 -9.18
CA ALA A 361 -16.59 -5.40 -9.92
C ALA A 361 -16.69 -6.94 -9.78
N GLU A 362 -17.42 -7.42 -8.76
CA GLU A 362 -18.04 -8.77 -8.64
C GLU A 362 -18.18 -9.59 -9.93
N GLY A 363 -17.63 -10.80 -10.07
CA GLY A 363 -18.12 -11.70 -11.12
C GLY A 363 -19.60 -12.01 -10.83
N ASP A 364 -20.47 -11.90 -11.84
CA ASP A 364 -21.86 -12.32 -11.71
C ASP A 364 -21.95 -13.82 -11.90
N THR A 365 -22.18 -14.51 -10.78
CA THR A 365 -22.83 -15.83 -10.72
C THR A 365 -23.38 -15.96 -9.30
N SER A 366 -24.41 -15.18 -8.99
CA SER A 366 -25.44 -15.72 -8.09
C SER A 366 -26.51 -16.26 -9.02
N ASP A 367 -26.42 -17.54 -9.37
CA ASP A 367 -27.53 -18.31 -9.92
C ASP A 367 -28.56 -18.56 -8.81
N SER A 368 -29.01 -17.47 -8.18
CA SER A 368 -30.22 -17.44 -7.38
C SER A 368 -31.20 -16.54 -8.13
N ASP A 369 -31.36 -16.84 -9.41
CA ASP A 369 -32.59 -16.54 -10.10
C ASP A 369 -33.63 -17.49 -9.51
N LEU A 370 -34.62 -16.89 -8.87
CA LEU A 370 -35.96 -17.42 -8.84
C LEU A 370 -36.38 -17.69 -10.29
N ASP A 371 -36.10 -18.88 -10.83
CA ASP A 371 -37.09 -19.65 -11.58
C ASP A 371 -36.65 -21.07 -11.96
N SER A 372 -37.65 -21.92 -12.03
CA SER A 372 -37.63 -23.35 -12.34
C SER A 372 -37.29 -23.72 -13.80
N ASN A 373 -36.69 -24.92 -13.96
CA ASN A 373 -36.70 -25.85 -15.12
C ASN A 373 -35.55 -25.83 -16.17
N LEU A 374 -34.78 -26.93 -16.14
CA LEU A 374 -34.28 -27.83 -17.22
C LEU A 374 -33.41 -27.30 -18.40
N GLU A 375 -32.11 -27.70 -18.38
CA GLU A 375 -31.19 -28.25 -19.44
C GLU A 375 -31.30 -27.84 -20.95
N PRO A 376 -30.25 -28.02 -21.79
CA PRO A 376 -28.80 -27.80 -21.64
C PRO A 376 -28.17 -26.93 -22.79
N GLU A 377 -26.86 -26.65 -22.67
CA GLU A 377 -26.01 -25.84 -23.57
C GLU A 377 -26.13 -26.06 -25.10
N PRO A 378 -25.67 -25.08 -25.90
CA PRO A 378 -24.55 -25.42 -26.79
C PRO A 378 -23.44 -24.34 -26.99
N LYS A 379 -22.19 -24.85 -26.95
CA LYS A 379 -21.04 -24.69 -27.88
C LYS A 379 -20.59 -23.29 -28.38
N THR A 380 -19.40 -22.94 -27.89
CA THR A 380 -18.19 -22.42 -28.57
C THR A 380 -18.34 -21.57 -29.84
N GLN A 381 -17.87 -20.32 -29.80
CA GLN A 381 -17.26 -19.66 -30.97
C GLN A 381 -16.13 -18.70 -30.57
N THR A 382 -14.99 -18.93 -31.21
CA THR A 382 -13.71 -18.22 -31.17
C THR A 382 -13.78 -16.82 -31.77
N PHE A 383 -13.12 -15.83 -31.17
CA PHE A 383 -12.71 -14.60 -31.87
C PHE A 383 -11.24 -14.26 -31.59
N THR A 384 -10.46 -14.20 -32.67
CA THR A 384 -9.08 -13.74 -32.77
C THR A 384 -9.01 -12.20 -32.81
N PRO A 385 -7.96 -11.58 -32.24
CA PRO A 385 -7.87 -10.13 -32.06
C PRO A 385 -7.31 -9.41 -33.30
N LYS A 386 -7.67 -8.14 -33.49
CA LYS A 386 -6.95 -7.21 -34.37
C LYS A 386 -6.63 -5.87 -33.70
N PRO A 387 -5.55 -5.18 -34.15
CA PRO A 387 -4.78 -4.24 -33.33
C PRO A 387 -5.00 -2.78 -33.76
N ILE A 388 -4.98 -1.83 -32.82
CA ILE A 388 -4.78 -0.39 -33.07
C ILE A 388 -4.11 0.16 -31.81
N ASN A 389 -2.79 0.41 -31.82
CA ASN A 389 -2.01 1.54 -32.36
C ASN A 389 -1.66 2.56 -31.25
N GLU A 390 -0.40 2.95 -31.27
CA GLU A 390 0.31 3.73 -30.28
C GLU A 390 0.00 5.23 -30.37
N ASN A 391 0.38 5.92 -29.28
CA ASN A 391 0.47 7.37 -29.05
C ASN A 391 -0.82 8.06 -28.60
N THR A 392 -0.88 8.44 -27.32
CA THR A 392 -0.53 9.82 -26.90
C THR A 392 -0.65 10.04 -25.38
N SER A 393 0.20 10.96 -24.92
CA SER A 393 0.14 11.82 -23.75
C SER A 393 0.06 11.22 -22.34
N GLU A 394 1.15 11.44 -21.61
CA GLU A 394 1.23 11.78 -20.18
C GLU A 394 -0.12 11.93 -19.46
N ILE A 395 -0.44 10.97 -18.60
CA ILE A 395 -1.33 11.18 -17.47
C ILE A 395 -0.56 10.74 -16.23
N GLU A 396 -0.15 11.75 -15.46
CA GLU A 396 0.16 11.62 -14.06
C GLU A 396 -1.07 11.09 -13.33
N ASP A 397 -1.06 9.81 -12.96
CA ASP A 397 -1.81 9.41 -11.78
C ASP A 397 -1.20 8.15 -11.14
N ILE A 398 -0.59 8.39 -10.00
CA ILE A 398 0.16 7.43 -9.19
C ILE A 398 -0.82 6.45 -8.53
N TYR A 399 -0.87 5.22 -9.03
CA TYR A 399 -1.39 4.06 -8.28
C TYR A 399 -0.41 3.65 -7.17
N ASP A 400 -0.28 4.48 -6.13
CA ASP A 400 0.34 4.08 -4.84
C ASP A 400 -0.62 3.12 -4.12
N LEU A 401 -0.59 1.85 -4.52
CA LEU A 401 -1.07 0.73 -3.73
C LEU A 401 0.05 0.39 -2.74
N TYR A 402 -0.21 0.72 -1.47
CA TYR A 402 0.66 0.61 -0.29
C TYR A 402 1.45 1.88 0.07
N GLY A 403 0.73 2.80 0.71
CA GLY A 403 1.19 3.81 1.66
C GLY A 403 0.04 4.17 2.59
#